data_AF-A0A6A7KGR4-F1
#
_entry.id   AF-A0A6A7KGR4-F1
#
_cell.length_a   1.000
_cell.length_b   1.000
_cell.length_c   1.000
_cell.angle_alpha   90.00
_cell.angle_beta   90.00
_cell.angle_gamma   90.00
#
_symmetry.space_group_name_H-M   'P 1'
#
loop_
_entity.id
_entity.type
_entity.pdbx_description
1 polymer ?
#
loop_
_entity_poly.entity_id
_entity_poly.type
_entity_poly.pdbx_seq_one_letter_code
_entity_poly.pdbx_strand_id
1 'polypeptide(L)'
;MAVMDEKFKSAAFFLITAVLVALLVGAHYRIEKLEGELERYAGQREEITRFVWAEYGADVYAAINHFMETRPDVAEKLGENVEIKVDYIVHGRFGASYDLREQLFWVYYDEFRNTRYEDVVYVKLIAHYPSNWSVARGFPWVEYKVNHTTHQVIGVTGTTAQFALMSHFSYEKRQEILRELGIENATTECSSTFALIRADGSWVDIELNCAENGKSLCWFTIGWVEEKSGKLERVVVTKPFEGSCGKEREDTALQLREELMGDSFEVPPDIAEKLLNLTGGTVYEWTAGD
;
A
#
# COMPACT_ATOMS: atom_id res chain seq x y z
N MET A 1 -75.70 -28.78 -13.69
CA MET A 1 -74.35 -28.30 -14.04
C MET A 1 -73.49 -28.31 -12.78
N ALA A 2 -72.81 -29.40 -12.45
CA ALA A 2 -71.84 -29.46 -11.33
C ALA A 2 -71.00 -30.76 -11.31
N VAL A 3 -70.59 -31.29 -12.49
CA VAL A 3 -69.73 -32.51 -12.55
C VAL A 3 -68.45 -32.28 -13.36
N MET A 4 -68.35 -31.13 -14.04
CA MET A 4 -67.15 -30.73 -14.81
C MET A 4 -66.09 -30.00 -13.95
N ASP A 5 -66.23 -30.02 -12.62
CA ASP A 5 -65.43 -29.18 -11.72
C ASP A 5 -64.40 -29.97 -10.92
N GLU A 6 -64.73 -31.15 -10.35
CA GLU A 6 -63.79 -31.91 -9.52
C GLU A 6 -62.69 -32.63 -10.29
N LYS A 7 -63.01 -33.28 -11.41
CA LYS A 7 -61.99 -33.97 -12.24
C LYS A 7 -61.03 -32.99 -12.89
N PHE A 8 -61.52 -31.82 -13.30
CA PHE A 8 -60.70 -30.76 -13.86
C PHE A 8 -59.81 -30.12 -12.79
N LYS A 9 -60.35 -29.84 -11.60
CA LYS A 9 -59.56 -29.37 -10.44
C LYS A 9 -58.50 -30.37 -10.02
N SER A 10 -58.83 -31.67 -9.97
CA SER A 10 -57.88 -32.73 -9.66
C SER A 10 -56.78 -32.84 -10.72
N ALA A 11 -57.14 -32.86 -12.00
CA ALA A 11 -56.17 -32.90 -13.09
C ALA A 11 -55.27 -31.65 -13.09
N ALA A 12 -55.83 -30.46 -12.88
CA ALA A 12 -55.07 -29.22 -12.76
C ALA A 12 -54.12 -29.23 -11.55
N PHE A 13 -54.57 -29.75 -10.40
CA PHE A 13 -53.73 -29.91 -9.21
C PHE A 13 -52.54 -30.84 -9.46
N PHE A 14 -52.76 -31.99 -10.12
CA PHE A 14 -51.69 -32.90 -10.50
C PHE A 14 -50.71 -32.26 -11.49
N LEU A 15 -51.21 -31.52 -12.49
CA LEU A 15 -50.37 -30.84 -13.47
C LEU A 15 -49.51 -29.75 -12.83
N ILE A 16 -50.11 -28.91 -11.98
CA ILE A 16 -49.40 -27.86 -11.23
C ILE A 16 -48.34 -28.49 -10.32
N THR A 17 -48.70 -29.54 -9.58
CA THR A 17 -47.76 -30.25 -8.69
C THR A 17 -46.61 -30.86 -9.48
N ALA A 18 -46.88 -31.50 -10.63
CA ALA A 18 -45.84 -32.07 -11.48
C ALA A 18 -44.89 -31.00 -12.04
N VAL A 19 -45.41 -29.85 -12.47
CA VAL A 19 -44.60 -28.71 -12.93
C VAL A 19 -43.74 -28.16 -11.79
N LEU A 20 -44.31 -27.99 -10.58
CA LEU A 20 -43.56 -27.52 -9.41
C LEU A 20 -42.45 -28.49 -9.00
N VAL A 21 -42.73 -29.80 -9.00
CA VAL A 21 -41.71 -30.83 -8.71
C VAL A 21 -40.62 -30.81 -9.77
N ALA A 22 -40.96 -30.70 -11.06
CA ALA A 22 -39.97 -30.61 -12.14
C ALA A 22 -39.09 -29.36 -12.01
N LEU A 23 -39.67 -28.21 -11.64
CA LEU A 23 -38.92 -26.97 -11.37
C LEU A 23 -38.00 -27.12 -10.16
N LEU A 24 -38.46 -27.78 -9.10
CA LEU A 24 -37.70 -27.99 -7.86
C LEU A 24 -36.51 -28.93 -8.08
N VAL A 25 -36.71 -30.02 -8.82
CA VAL A 25 -35.63 -30.95 -9.24
C VAL A 25 -34.63 -30.23 -10.15
N GLY A 26 -35.12 -29.43 -11.12
CA GLY A 26 -34.25 -28.64 -11.99
C GLY A 26 -33.42 -27.60 -11.24
N ALA A 27 -34.00 -26.98 -10.21
CA ALA A 27 -33.27 -26.05 -9.33
C ALA A 27 -32.23 -26.78 -8.48
N HIS A 28 -32.58 -27.93 -7.90
CA HIS A 28 -31.68 -28.74 -7.09
C HIS A 28 -30.44 -29.18 -7.87
N TYR A 29 -30.60 -29.70 -9.09
CA TYR A 29 -29.47 -30.10 -9.94
C TYR A 29 -28.55 -28.93 -10.31
N ARG A 30 -29.12 -27.73 -10.50
CA ARG A 30 -28.33 -26.51 -10.73
C ARG A 30 -27.52 -26.12 -9.50
N ILE A 31 -28.11 -26.27 -8.31
CA ILE A 31 -27.43 -26.00 -7.04
C ILE A 31 -26.28 -26.99 -6.85
N GLU A 32 -26.52 -28.29 -6.97
CA GLU A 32 -25.46 -29.31 -6.83
C GLU A 32 -24.30 -29.09 -7.81
N LYS A 33 -24.62 -28.72 -9.06
CA LYS A 33 -23.57 -28.39 -10.05
C LYS A 33 -22.76 -27.16 -9.63
N LEU A 34 -23.42 -26.12 -9.13
CA LEU A 34 -22.75 -24.90 -8.65
C LEU A 34 -21.91 -25.19 -7.39
N GLU A 35 -22.40 -26.01 -6.47
CA GLU A 35 -21.66 -26.47 -5.30
C GLU A 35 -20.40 -27.25 -5.71
N GLY A 36 -20.52 -28.19 -6.66
CA GLY A 36 -19.36 -28.92 -7.19
C GLY A 36 -18.35 -28.03 -7.92
N GLU A 37 -18.80 -27.01 -8.64
CA GLU A 37 -17.89 -26.01 -9.24
C GLU A 37 -17.19 -25.17 -8.16
N LEU A 38 -17.90 -24.77 -7.10
CA LEU A 38 -17.34 -24.04 -5.95
C LEU A 38 -16.30 -24.87 -5.20
N GLU A 39 -16.58 -26.15 -4.91
CA GLU A 39 -15.62 -27.06 -4.27
C GLU A 39 -14.36 -27.23 -5.12
N ARG A 40 -14.51 -27.36 -6.45
CA ARG A 40 -13.37 -27.44 -7.36
C ARG A 40 -12.53 -26.16 -7.33
N TYR A 41 -13.16 -24.98 -7.34
CA TYR A 41 -12.44 -23.70 -7.23
C TYR A 41 -11.77 -23.53 -5.86
N ALA A 42 -12.41 -23.99 -4.78
CA ALA A 42 -11.80 -24.01 -3.45
C ALA A 42 -10.55 -24.90 -3.43
N GLY A 43 -10.62 -26.11 -3.98
CA GLY A 43 -9.47 -27.00 -4.09
C GLY A 43 -8.33 -26.42 -4.94
N GLN A 44 -8.65 -25.74 -6.05
CA GLN A 44 -7.66 -25.04 -6.86
C GLN A 44 -6.97 -23.90 -6.09
N ARG A 45 -7.74 -23.17 -5.27
CA ARG A 45 -7.20 -22.08 -4.45
C ARG A 45 -6.28 -22.58 -3.34
N GLU A 46 -6.59 -23.72 -2.72
CA GLU A 46 -5.68 -24.38 -1.77
C GLU A 46 -4.40 -24.84 -2.45
N GLU A 47 -4.49 -25.41 -3.65
CA GLU A 47 -3.32 -25.84 -4.42
C GLU A 47 -2.44 -24.66 -4.83
N ILE A 48 -3.03 -23.58 -5.32
CA ILE A 48 -2.34 -22.31 -5.60
C ILE A 48 -1.65 -21.80 -4.34
N THR A 49 -2.35 -21.80 -3.21
CA THR A 49 -1.78 -21.35 -1.93
C THR A 49 -0.56 -22.17 -1.53
N ARG A 50 -0.63 -23.50 -1.67
CA ARG A 50 0.53 -24.39 -1.43
C ARG A 50 1.69 -24.09 -2.38
N PHE A 51 1.41 -23.85 -3.66
CA PHE A 51 2.44 -23.47 -4.63
C PHE A 51 3.11 -22.15 -4.24
N VAL A 52 2.34 -21.11 -3.91
CA VAL A 52 2.88 -19.81 -3.50
C VAL A 52 3.75 -19.93 -2.25
N TRP A 53 3.33 -20.71 -1.26
CA TRP A 53 4.16 -20.96 -0.07
C TRP A 53 5.42 -21.76 -0.38
N ALA A 54 5.34 -22.75 -1.28
CA ALA A 54 6.50 -23.53 -1.68
C ALA A 54 7.53 -22.69 -2.45
N GLU A 55 7.06 -21.77 -3.30
CA GLU A 55 7.90 -20.92 -4.13
C GLU A 55 8.45 -19.72 -3.34
N TYR A 56 7.59 -18.96 -2.66
CA TYR A 56 7.93 -17.66 -2.08
C TYR A 56 7.99 -17.65 -0.55
N GLY A 57 7.71 -18.78 0.11
CA GLY A 57 7.64 -18.84 1.58
C GLY A 57 8.96 -18.43 2.24
N ALA A 58 10.10 -18.82 1.67
CA ALA A 58 11.41 -18.43 2.18
C ALA A 58 11.62 -16.90 2.13
N ASP A 59 11.20 -16.24 1.04
CA ASP A 59 11.29 -14.78 0.92
C ASP A 59 10.38 -14.07 1.91
N VAL A 60 9.18 -14.61 2.13
CA VAL A 60 8.23 -14.09 3.13
C VAL A 60 8.84 -14.15 4.53
N TYR A 61 9.40 -15.30 4.92
CA TYR A 61 10.02 -15.43 6.24
C TYR A 61 11.30 -14.60 6.36
N ALA A 62 12.07 -14.43 5.29
CA ALA A 62 13.23 -13.52 5.28
C ALA A 62 12.80 -12.07 5.55
N ALA A 63 11.73 -11.59 4.89
CA ALA A 63 11.20 -10.25 5.13
C ALA A 63 10.66 -10.08 6.56
N ILE A 64 9.91 -11.05 7.09
CA ILE A 64 9.39 -11.01 8.46
C ILE A 64 10.54 -10.99 9.48
N ASN A 65 11.52 -11.88 9.35
CA ASN A 65 12.65 -11.96 10.28
C ASN A 65 13.48 -10.68 10.24
N HIS A 66 13.78 -10.17 9.05
CA HIS A 66 14.51 -8.91 8.88
C HIS A 66 13.75 -7.73 9.50
N PHE A 67 12.42 -7.67 9.37
CA PHE A 67 11.61 -6.66 10.05
C PHE A 67 11.76 -6.76 11.57
N MET A 68 11.63 -7.96 12.13
CA MET A 68 11.77 -8.18 13.58
C MET A 68 13.15 -7.79 14.10
N GLU A 69 14.19 -8.02 13.31
CA GLU A 69 15.58 -7.67 13.65
C GLU A 69 15.86 -6.16 13.55
N THR A 70 15.31 -5.51 12.52
CA THR A 70 15.66 -4.10 12.20
C THR A 70 14.67 -3.07 12.72
N ARG A 71 13.44 -3.47 13.06
CA ARG A 71 12.37 -2.61 13.57
C ARG A 71 11.84 -3.05 14.95
N PRO A 72 12.71 -3.30 15.96
CA PRO A 72 12.26 -3.62 17.30
C PRO A 72 11.41 -2.49 17.92
N ASP A 73 11.67 -1.24 17.52
CA ASP A 73 10.90 -0.05 17.91
C ASP A 73 9.40 -0.16 17.59
N VAL A 74 9.06 -0.91 16.55
CA VAL A 74 7.67 -1.17 16.16
C VAL A 74 7.20 -2.47 16.79
N ALA A 75 7.99 -3.55 16.69
CA ALA A 75 7.61 -4.87 17.17
C ALA A 75 7.23 -4.85 18.66
N GLU A 76 8.00 -4.13 19.49
CA GLU A 76 7.71 -3.99 20.93
C GLU A 76 6.39 -3.25 21.20
N LYS A 77 6.06 -2.24 20.38
CA LYS A 77 4.84 -1.41 20.56
C LYS A 77 3.56 -2.14 20.15
N LEU A 78 3.65 -3.09 19.23
CA LEU A 78 2.48 -3.88 18.78
C LEU A 78 1.93 -4.78 19.89
N GLY A 79 2.79 -5.19 20.84
CA GLY A 79 2.43 -6.06 21.95
C GLY A 79 2.39 -7.54 21.57
N GLU A 80 2.35 -8.41 22.59
CA GLU A 80 2.52 -9.87 22.44
C GLU A 80 1.41 -10.59 21.66
N ASN A 81 0.26 -9.94 21.46
CA ASN A 81 -0.93 -10.53 20.82
C ASN A 81 -1.09 -10.17 19.34
N VAL A 82 -0.02 -9.64 18.71
CA VAL A 82 -0.02 -9.24 17.30
C VAL A 82 0.88 -10.17 16.50
N GLU A 83 0.38 -10.66 15.38
CA GLU A 83 1.16 -11.46 14.43
C GLU A 83 1.48 -10.64 13.18
N ILE A 84 2.74 -10.70 12.76
CA ILE A 84 3.19 -10.18 11.47
C ILE A 84 3.11 -11.29 10.43
N LYS A 85 2.44 -11.01 9.32
CA LYS A 85 2.25 -11.90 8.18
C LYS A 85 2.54 -11.16 6.89
N VAL A 86 2.55 -11.91 5.80
CA VAL A 86 2.51 -11.35 4.45
C VAL A 86 1.11 -10.80 4.16
N ASP A 87 1.06 -9.60 3.58
CA ASP A 87 -0.14 -9.00 2.99
C ASP A 87 -0.21 -9.34 1.50
N TYR A 88 0.93 -9.14 0.82
CA TYR A 88 1.02 -9.22 -0.62
C TYR A 88 2.45 -9.56 -1.08
N ILE A 89 2.54 -10.33 -2.16
CA ILE A 89 3.78 -10.75 -2.82
C ILE A 89 3.74 -10.30 -4.28
N VAL A 90 4.87 -9.80 -4.77
CA VAL A 90 5.11 -9.51 -6.19
C VAL A 90 6.36 -10.21 -6.66
N HIS A 91 6.29 -10.83 -7.82
CA HIS A 91 7.48 -11.26 -8.53
C HIS A 91 7.29 -11.14 -10.04
N GLY A 92 8.06 -10.28 -10.72
CA GLY A 92 7.84 -10.00 -12.14
C GLY A 92 6.41 -9.51 -12.41
N ARG A 93 5.62 -10.31 -13.13
CA ARG A 93 4.18 -10.05 -13.42
C ARG A 93 3.23 -10.79 -12.50
N PHE A 94 3.75 -11.66 -11.64
CA PHE A 94 2.96 -12.40 -10.68
C PHE A 94 2.67 -11.52 -9.45
N GLY A 95 1.43 -11.59 -8.98
CA GLY A 95 0.97 -10.98 -7.74
C GLY A 95 0.16 -11.96 -6.90
N ALA A 96 0.33 -11.95 -5.59
CA ALA A 96 -0.46 -12.76 -4.66
C ALA A 96 -0.82 -11.98 -3.40
N SER A 97 -2.11 -11.77 -3.14
CA SER A 97 -2.62 -11.18 -1.91
C SER A 97 -3.03 -12.28 -0.93
N TYR A 98 -2.64 -12.16 0.32
CA TYR A 98 -2.91 -13.16 1.35
C TYR A 98 -4.15 -12.77 2.16
N ASP A 99 -5.19 -13.61 2.13
CA ASP A 99 -6.33 -13.45 3.02
C ASP A 99 -5.97 -14.00 4.40
N LEU A 100 -5.84 -13.12 5.39
CA LEU A 100 -5.48 -13.50 6.76
C LEU A 100 -6.52 -14.43 7.40
N ARG A 101 -7.81 -14.22 7.12
CA ARG A 101 -8.91 -14.96 7.74
C ARG A 101 -9.04 -16.34 7.13
N GLU A 102 -8.96 -16.44 5.81
CA GLU A 102 -9.10 -17.69 5.08
C GLU A 102 -7.76 -18.45 4.96
N GLN A 103 -6.64 -17.77 5.21
CA GLN A 103 -5.27 -18.30 5.12
C GLN A 103 -4.92 -18.80 3.72
N LEU A 104 -5.44 -18.13 2.70
CA LEU A 104 -5.32 -18.51 1.29
C LEU A 104 -4.89 -17.32 0.46
N PHE A 105 -4.09 -17.58 -0.58
CA PHE A 105 -3.69 -16.56 -1.54
C PHE A 105 -4.74 -16.36 -2.63
N TRP A 106 -4.94 -15.09 -2.98
CA TRP A 106 -5.58 -14.63 -4.21
C TRP A 106 -4.49 -14.19 -5.18
N VAL A 107 -4.35 -14.92 -6.29
CA VAL A 107 -3.30 -14.66 -7.27
C VAL A 107 -3.83 -13.90 -8.48
N TYR A 108 -3.00 -13.06 -9.05
CA TYR A 108 -3.29 -12.36 -10.29
C TYR A 108 -2.02 -12.16 -11.13
N TYR A 109 -2.24 -11.90 -12.41
CA TYR A 109 -1.19 -11.62 -13.38
C TYR A 109 -1.36 -10.18 -13.87
N ASP A 110 -0.32 -9.37 -13.70
CA ASP A 110 -0.28 -7.99 -14.15
C ASP A 110 0.54 -7.89 -15.45
N GLU A 111 -0.16 -7.83 -16.58
CA GLU A 111 0.44 -7.78 -17.91
C GLU A 111 1.23 -6.49 -18.18
N PHE A 112 0.92 -5.42 -17.45
CA PHE A 112 1.51 -4.09 -17.65
C PHE A 112 2.74 -3.85 -16.78
N ARG A 113 3.03 -4.76 -15.84
CA ARG A 113 4.18 -4.60 -14.94
C ARG A 113 5.50 -4.78 -15.69
N ASN A 114 6.38 -3.81 -15.49
CA ASN A 114 7.73 -3.82 -16.06
C ASN A 114 8.64 -4.74 -15.23
N THR A 115 9.07 -5.87 -15.79
CA THR A 115 9.82 -6.92 -15.11
C THR A 115 11.34 -6.67 -15.11
N ARG A 116 11.77 -5.44 -14.82
CA ARG A 116 13.21 -5.09 -14.87
C ARG A 116 14.09 -5.89 -13.90
N TYR A 117 13.52 -6.51 -12.87
CA TYR A 117 14.24 -7.28 -11.86
C TYR A 117 13.60 -8.66 -11.72
N GLU A 118 14.09 -9.61 -12.51
CA GLU A 118 13.57 -10.99 -12.53
C GLU A 118 13.92 -11.81 -11.30
N ASP A 119 14.90 -11.38 -10.48
CA ASP A 119 15.32 -12.09 -9.26
C ASP A 119 14.89 -11.38 -7.95
N VAL A 120 14.01 -10.38 -8.05
CA VAL A 120 13.56 -9.61 -6.88
C VAL A 120 12.09 -9.85 -6.60
N VAL A 121 11.82 -10.43 -5.43
CA VAL A 121 10.47 -10.58 -4.87
C VAL A 121 10.20 -9.40 -3.96
N TYR A 122 9.05 -8.75 -4.13
CA TYR A 122 8.58 -7.72 -3.22
C TYR A 122 7.58 -8.33 -2.26
N VAL A 123 7.87 -8.25 -0.96
CA VAL A 123 7.04 -8.79 0.10
C VAL A 123 6.55 -7.65 0.96
N LYS A 124 5.24 -7.39 0.90
CA LYS A 124 4.57 -6.43 1.79
C LYS A 124 4.10 -7.15 3.05
N LEU A 125 4.43 -6.58 4.21
CA LEU A 125 4.03 -7.13 5.50
C LEU A 125 2.78 -6.44 6.04
N ILE A 126 2.08 -7.15 6.91
CA ILE A 126 0.96 -6.64 7.69
C ILE A 126 1.00 -7.23 9.10
N ALA A 127 0.60 -6.44 10.08
CA ALA A 127 0.39 -6.89 11.44
C ALA A 127 -1.12 -6.97 11.74
N HIS A 128 -1.55 -8.02 12.44
CA HIS A 128 -2.95 -8.25 12.77
C HIS A 128 -3.12 -8.93 14.13
N TYR A 129 -4.32 -8.82 14.70
CA TYR A 129 -4.70 -9.53 15.91
C TYR A 129 -5.34 -10.89 15.54
N PRO A 130 -4.75 -12.04 15.92
CA PRO A 130 -5.27 -13.36 15.55
C PRO A 130 -6.67 -13.65 16.12
N SER A 131 -7.06 -12.97 17.20
CA SER A 131 -8.35 -13.18 17.87
C SER A 131 -9.56 -12.72 17.04
N ASN A 132 -9.37 -11.75 16.14
CA ASN A 132 -10.46 -11.16 15.36
C ASN A 132 -10.08 -10.80 13.91
N TRP A 133 -8.85 -11.10 13.50
CA TRP A 133 -8.29 -10.83 12.17
C TRP A 133 -8.24 -9.35 11.79
N SER A 134 -8.32 -8.43 12.77
CA SER A 134 -8.23 -7.00 12.50
C SER A 134 -6.78 -6.55 12.38
N VAL A 135 -6.54 -5.59 11.49
CA VAL A 135 -5.21 -5.00 11.26
C VAL A 135 -4.78 -4.21 12.49
N ALA A 136 -3.55 -4.41 12.93
CA ALA A 136 -2.95 -3.68 14.04
C ALA A 136 -2.72 -2.22 13.63
N ARG A 137 -3.39 -1.29 14.34
CA ARG A 137 -3.22 0.15 14.10
C ARG A 137 -1.80 0.58 14.46
N GLY A 138 -1.21 1.45 13.65
CA GLY A 138 0.15 1.95 13.86
C GLY A 138 1.24 1.04 13.31
N PHE A 139 0.92 -0.10 12.71
CA PHE A 139 1.89 -0.85 11.90
C PHE A 139 2.25 -0.03 10.64
N PRO A 140 3.55 0.19 10.36
CA PRO A 140 3.95 0.97 9.21
C PRO A 140 3.66 0.22 7.91
N TRP A 141 3.40 0.98 6.85
CA TRP A 141 3.41 0.41 5.50
C TRP A 141 4.85 0.03 5.16
N VAL A 142 5.14 -1.25 5.00
CA VAL A 142 6.49 -1.74 4.70
C VAL A 142 6.45 -2.85 3.65
N GLU A 143 7.22 -2.66 2.59
CA GLU A 143 7.43 -3.62 1.52
C GLU A 143 8.94 -3.80 1.28
N TYR A 144 9.39 -5.03 1.50
CA TYR A 144 10.79 -5.42 1.35
C TYR A 144 11.05 -5.96 -0.04
N LYS A 145 12.21 -5.60 -0.60
CA LYS A 145 12.82 -6.21 -1.77
C LYS A 145 13.68 -7.37 -1.27
N VAL A 146 13.38 -8.59 -1.71
CA VAL A 146 14.11 -9.80 -1.34
C VAL A 146 14.74 -10.38 -2.59
N ASN A 147 16.02 -10.74 -2.52
CA ASN A 147 16.66 -11.50 -3.58
C ASN A 147 16.12 -12.94 -3.52
N HIS A 148 15.39 -13.35 -4.56
CA HIS A 148 14.72 -14.64 -4.58
C HIS A 148 15.69 -15.83 -4.55
N THR A 149 16.90 -15.66 -5.09
CA THR A 149 17.90 -16.72 -5.13
C THR A 149 18.59 -16.92 -3.78
N THR A 150 18.86 -15.83 -3.05
CA THR A 150 19.61 -15.88 -1.78
C THR A 150 18.74 -15.77 -0.54
N HIS A 151 17.46 -15.42 -0.71
CA HIS A 151 16.51 -15.08 0.36
C HIS A 151 17.04 -14.00 1.31
N GLN A 152 17.85 -13.08 0.79
CA GLN A 152 18.36 -11.94 1.55
C GLN A 152 17.55 -10.68 1.23
N VAL A 153 17.19 -9.95 2.28
CA VAL A 153 16.54 -8.65 2.14
C VAL A 153 17.57 -7.63 1.62
N ILE A 154 17.26 -7.07 0.45
CA ILE A 154 18.07 -6.03 -0.21
C ILE A 154 17.81 -4.67 0.44
N GLY A 155 16.56 -4.43 0.86
CA GLY A 155 16.09 -3.20 1.48
C GLY A 155 14.62 -2.97 1.19
N VAL A 156 14.09 -1.79 1.51
CA VAL A 156 12.69 -1.43 1.27
C VAL A 156 12.47 -0.76 -0.08
N THR A 157 11.22 -0.71 -0.52
CA THR A 157 10.81 0.05 -1.71
C THR A 157 10.74 1.55 -1.45
N GLY A 158 10.81 2.35 -2.52
CA GLY A 158 10.63 3.80 -2.42
C GLY A 158 9.25 4.18 -1.85
N THR A 159 8.21 3.41 -2.18
CA THR A 159 6.87 3.58 -1.60
C THR A 159 6.87 3.43 -0.07
N THR A 160 7.70 2.52 0.48
CA THR A 160 7.89 2.43 1.93
C THR A 160 8.43 3.73 2.50
N ALA A 161 9.41 4.35 1.82
CA ALA A 161 9.98 5.61 2.27
C ALA A 161 8.94 6.75 2.26
N GLN A 162 8.12 6.83 1.20
CA GLN A 162 7.04 7.81 1.11
C GLN A 162 6.04 7.66 2.25
N PHE A 163 5.57 6.43 2.50
CA PHE A 163 4.63 6.19 3.61
C PHE A 163 5.27 6.44 4.98
N ALA A 164 6.56 6.18 5.15
CA ALA A 164 7.27 6.48 6.39
C ALA A 164 7.30 8.00 6.66
N LEU A 165 7.61 8.82 5.64
CA LEU A 165 7.56 10.28 5.76
C LEU A 165 6.15 10.78 6.03
N MET A 166 5.15 10.33 5.26
CA MET A 166 3.75 10.74 5.45
C MET A 166 3.23 10.41 6.86
N SER A 167 3.62 9.26 7.41
CA SER A 167 3.20 8.81 8.75
C SER A 167 3.78 9.65 9.89
N HIS A 168 4.84 10.43 9.64
CA HIS A 168 5.45 11.34 10.62
C HIS A 168 4.53 12.51 10.98
N PHE A 169 3.75 12.99 10.02
CA PHE A 169 2.90 14.16 10.20
C PHE A 169 1.50 13.76 10.65
N SER A 170 1.34 13.56 11.97
CA SER A 170 0.00 13.50 12.57
C SER A 170 -0.80 14.76 12.23
N TYR A 171 -2.13 14.71 12.38
CA TYR A 171 -2.97 15.87 12.14
C TYR A 171 -2.52 17.08 12.97
N GLU A 172 -2.25 16.88 14.26
CA GLU A 172 -1.79 17.93 15.18
C GLU A 172 -0.44 18.50 14.74
N LYS A 173 0.50 17.64 14.34
CA LYS A 173 1.82 18.06 13.86
C LYS A 173 1.72 18.86 12.57
N ARG A 174 0.86 18.42 11.64
CA ARG A 174 0.57 19.16 10.42
C ARG A 174 -0.02 20.55 10.71
N GLN A 175 -0.96 20.65 11.64
CA GLN A 175 -1.55 21.94 12.03
C GLN A 175 -0.55 22.87 12.71
N GLU A 176 0.39 22.34 13.49
CA GLU A 176 1.51 23.10 14.05
C GLU A 176 2.39 23.67 12.93
N ILE A 177 2.80 22.84 11.97
CA ILE A 177 3.63 23.25 10.84
C ILE A 177 2.93 24.31 9.98
N LEU A 178 1.66 24.13 9.63
CA LEU A 178 0.91 25.13 8.86
C LEU A 178 0.85 26.50 9.56
N ARG A 179 0.79 26.50 10.90
CA ARG A 179 0.85 27.73 11.70
C ARG A 179 2.22 28.38 11.63
N GLU A 180 3.30 27.60 11.77
CA GLU A 180 4.67 28.10 11.64
C GLU A 180 4.97 28.64 10.23
N LEU A 181 4.36 28.04 9.21
CA LEU A 181 4.41 28.50 7.82
C LEU A 181 3.54 29.74 7.55
N GLY A 182 2.70 30.17 8.50
CA GLY A 182 1.83 31.35 8.37
C GLY A 182 0.62 31.14 7.43
N ILE A 183 0.20 29.89 7.25
CA ILE A 183 -0.91 29.44 6.38
C ILE A 183 -1.89 28.56 7.15
N GLU A 184 -2.06 28.84 8.44
CA GLU A 184 -3.12 28.28 9.27
C GLU A 184 -4.49 28.43 8.59
N ASN A 185 -5.38 27.47 8.78
CA ASN A 185 -6.72 27.45 8.17
C ASN A 185 -6.72 27.48 6.61
N ALA A 186 -5.76 26.80 5.99
CA ALA A 186 -5.74 26.59 4.54
C ALA A 186 -7.11 26.10 4.02
N THR A 187 -7.64 26.75 2.99
CA THR A 187 -8.88 26.36 2.31
C THR A 187 -8.63 25.25 1.28
N THR A 188 -7.43 25.27 0.69
CA THR A 188 -6.97 24.29 -0.29
C THR A 188 -5.57 23.86 0.10
N GLU A 189 -5.30 22.55 0.07
CA GLU A 189 -3.97 21.98 0.24
C GLU A 189 -3.73 20.94 -0.84
N CYS A 190 -2.50 20.86 -1.34
CA CYS A 190 -2.08 19.89 -2.34
C CYS A 190 -0.64 19.47 -2.09
N SER A 191 -0.33 18.23 -2.46
CA SER A 191 1.01 17.67 -2.35
C SER A 191 1.32 16.82 -3.57
N SER A 192 2.59 16.77 -3.94
CA SER A 192 3.10 15.76 -4.86
C SER A 192 4.55 15.42 -4.54
N THR A 193 4.93 14.19 -4.85
CA THR A 193 6.34 13.77 -4.87
C THR A 193 7.12 14.59 -5.88
N PHE A 194 8.02 15.43 -5.38
CA PHE A 194 8.97 16.21 -6.17
C PHE A 194 10.20 15.37 -6.55
N ALA A 195 10.70 14.50 -5.69
CA ALA A 195 11.75 13.56 -6.03
C ALA A 195 11.76 12.39 -5.05
N LEU A 196 12.18 11.21 -5.52
CA LEU A 196 12.43 10.06 -4.68
C LEU A 196 13.74 9.40 -5.11
N ILE A 197 14.69 9.37 -4.20
CA ILE A 197 16.11 9.17 -4.52
C ILE A 197 16.68 8.09 -3.62
N ARG A 198 17.63 7.31 -4.13
CA ARG A 198 18.53 6.53 -3.26
C ARG A 198 19.81 7.32 -3.06
N ALA A 199 20.14 7.65 -1.82
CA ALA A 199 21.38 8.31 -1.43
C ALA A 199 22.05 7.47 -0.33
N ASP A 200 23.19 6.86 -0.65
CA ASP A 200 24.12 6.17 0.27
C ASP A 200 23.46 5.46 1.46
N GLY A 201 22.65 4.43 1.17
CA GLY A 201 22.02 3.59 2.18
C GLY A 201 20.68 4.11 2.72
N SER A 202 20.19 5.24 2.23
CA SER A 202 18.87 5.79 2.56
C SER A 202 18.08 6.14 1.29
N TRP A 203 16.76 6.07 1.40
CA TRP A 203 15.84 6.76 0.52
C TRP A 203 15.70 8.21 0.97
N VAL A 204 15.68 9.13 0.02
CA VAL A 204 15.35 10.54 0.25
C VAL A 204 14.08 10.84 -0.51
N ASP A 205 12.99 11.05 0.21
CA ASP A 205 11.71 11.46 -0.35
C ASP A 205 11.54 12.97 -0.19
N ILE A 206 11.22 13.65 -1.29
CA ILE A 206 11.03 15.09 -1.36
C ILE A 206 9.64 15.34 -1.88
N GLU A 207 8.80 15.96 -1.06
CA GLU A 207 7.45 16.38 -1.43
C GLU A 207 7.40 17.89 -1.60
N LEU A 208 6.77 18.34 -2.69
CA LEU A 208 6.34 19.73 -2.84
C LEU A 208 4.91 19.84 -2.33
N ASN A 209 4.75 20.59 -1.26
CA ASN A 209 3.47 20.85 -0.62
C ASN A 209 3.07 22.30 -0.87
N CYS A 210 1.80 22.57 -1.12
CA CYS A 210 1.29 23.92 -1.24
C CYS A 210 -0.06 24.08 -0.56
N ALA A 211 -0.37 25.30 -0.13
CA ALA A 211 -1.61 25.64 0.52
C ALA A 211 -2.05 27.06 0.20
N GLU A 212 -3.35 27.28 0.29
CA GLU A 212 -3.99 28.56 -0.02
C GLU A 212 -4.86 29.03 1.14
N ASN A 213 -4.64 30.26 1.61
CA ASN A 213 -5.52 30.97 2.56
C ASN A 213 -5.48 32.49 2.31
N GLY A 214 -5.92 32.93 1.12
CA GLY A 214 -5.77 34.32 0.66
C GLY A 214 -4.35 34.71 0.22
N LYS A 215 -3.36 33.88 0.57
CA LYS A 215 -2.03 33.78 -0.05
C LYS A 215 -1.83 32.34 -0.52
N SER A 216 -1.08 32.16 -1.60
CA SER A 216 -0.70 30.84 -2.11
C SER A 216 0.79 30.63 -1.83
N LEU A 217 1.10 29.68 -0.96
CA LEU A 217 2.47 29.34 -0.58
C LEU A 217 2.75 27.86 -0.82
N CYS A 218 3.98 27.56 -1.24
CA CYS A 218 4.53 26.22 -1.33
C CYS A 218 5.75 26.06 -0.41
N TRP A 219 6.04 24.83 -0.03
CA TRP A 219 7.23 24.44 0.74
C TRP A 219 7.63 23.01 0.39
N PHE A 220 8.87 22.65 0.73
CA PHE A 220 9.35 21.29 0.60
C PHE A 220 9.33 20.57 1.95
N THR A 221 8.94 19.31 1.89
CA THR A 221 9.11 18.35 2.98
C THR A 221 10.10 17.29 2.50
N ILE A 222 11.18 17.10 3.23
CA ILE A 222 12.29 16.21 2.87
C ILE A 222 12.44 15.17 3.98
N GLY A 223 12.34 13.90 3.63
CA GLY A 223 12.49 12.77 4.54
C GLY A 223 13.65 11.87 4.14
N TRP A 224 14.49 11.52 5.11
CA TRP A 224 15.52 10.48 4.95
C TRP A 224 15.05 9.22 5.64
N VAL A 225 15.01 8.11 4.91
CA VAL A 225 14.53 6.81 5.37
C VAL A 225 15.60 5.77 5.11
N GLU A 226 16.07 5.08 6.14
CA GLU A 226 17.08 4.03 6.01
C GLU A 226 16.60 2.95 5.02
N GLU A 227 17.38 2.68 3.96
CA GLU A 227 16.98 1.75 2.89
C GLU A 227 16.83 0.32 3.43
N LYS A 228 17.59 -0.07 4.45
CA LYS A 228 17.53 -1.43 4.98
C LYS A 228 16.26 -1.72 5.77
N SER A 229 15.83 -0.80 6.63
CA SER A 229 14.75 -1.06 7.60
C SER A 229 13.45 -0.31 7.28
N GLY A 230 13.50 0.71 6.43
CA GLY A 230 12.39 1.63 6.21
C GLY A 230 12.12 2.56 7.40
N LYS A 231 13.10 2.73 8.31
CA LYS A 231 13.00 3.64 9.44
C LYS A 231 13.27 5.08 8.99
N LEU A 232 12.38 5.99 9.36
CA LEU A 232 12.58 7.43 9.15
C LEU A 232 13.68 7.94 10.10
N GLU A 233 14.70 8.57 9.54
CA GLU A 233 15.90 9.01 10.24
C GLU A 233 15.91 10.53 10.45
N ARG A 234 15.42 11.28 9.47
CA ARG A 234 15.41 12.74 9.51
C ARG A 234 14.25 13.29 8.69
N VAL A 235 13.69 14.41 9.14
CA VAL A 235 12.69 15.18 8.44
C VAL A 235 13.06 16.65 8.48
N VAL A 236 12.96 17.32 7.33
CA VAL A 236 13.18 18.76 7.18
C VAL A 236 12.01 19.34 6.42
N VAL A 237 11.43 20.41 6.96
CA VAL A 237 10.42 21.23 6.30
C VAL A 237 11.01 22.60 6.04
N THR A 238 11.04 23.00 4.77
CA THR A 238 11.64 24.26 4.37
C THR A 238 10.75 25.46 4.71
N LYS A 239 11.33 26.66 4.66
CA LYS A 239 10.54 27.90 4.61
C LYS A 239 9.63 27.93 3.39
N PRO A 240 8.47 28.61 3.50
CA PRO A 240 7.55 28.72 2.40
C PRO A 240 8.02 29.76 1.38
N PHE A 241 7.63 29.56 0.12
CA PHE A 241 7.83 30.47 -1.01
C PHE A 241 6.52 30.62 -1.79
N GLU A 242 6.43 31.61 -2.67
CA GLU A 242 5.21 31.84 -3.47
C GLU A 242 4.96 30.67 -4.45
N GLY A 243 3.73 30.15 -4.46
CA GLY A 243 3.30 29.08 -5.37
C GLY A 243 1.88 28.62 -5.05
N SER A 244 1.18 27.99 -6.00
CA SER A 244 -0.26 27.66 -5.88
C SER A 244 -0.57 26.17 -6.04
N CYS A 245 -1.81 25.76 -5.78
CA CYS A 245 -2.25 24.38 -6.01
C CYS A 245 -2.70 24.09 -7.46
N GLY A 246 -2.66 25.09 -8.33
CA GLY A 246 -3.10 25.00 -9.73
C GLY A 246 -2.04 24.44 -10.69
N LYS A 247 -2.25 24.66 -12.00
CA LYS A 247 -1.26 24.31 -13.05
C LYS A 247 0.12 24.93 -12.82
N GLU A 248 0.15 26.13 -12.24
CA GLU A 248 1.38 26.82 -11.87
C GLU A 248 2.26 25.98 -10.93
N ARG A 249 1.67 25.08 -10.13
CA ARG A 249 2.40 24.13 -9.29
C ARG A 249 3.21 23.14 -10.09
N GLU A 250 2.60 22.58 -11.14
CA GLU A 250 3.22 21.58 -12.00
C GLU A 250 4.33 22.25 -12.82
N ASP A 251 4.07 23.46 -13.32
CA ASP A 251 5.06 24.27 -14.02
C ASP A 251 6.22 24.67 -13.10
N THR A 252 5.95 25.07 -11.85
CA THR A 252 6.97 25.40 -10.83
C THR A 252 7.78 24.16 -10.46
N ALA A 253 7.13 23.02 -10.23
CA ALA A 253 7.82 21.77 -9.93
C ALA A 253 8.69 21.30 -11.10
N LEU A 254 8.23 21.48 -12.34
CA LEU A 254 8.97 21.13 -13.53
C LEU A 254 10.19 22.06 -13.71
N GLN A 255 10.00 23.37 -13.60
CA GLN A 255 11.09 24.36 -13.66
C GLN A 255 12.14 24.11 -12.58
N LEU A 256 11.71 23.92 -11.33
CA LEU A 256 12.64 23.64 -10.23
C LEU A 256 13.37 22.30 -10.43
N ARG A 257 12.71 21.28 -10.98
CA ARG A 257 13.41 20.04 -11.37
C ARG A 257 14.46 20.29 -12.44
N GLU A 258 14.10 21.00 -13.51
CA GLU A 258 15.04 21.33 -14.60
C GLU A 258 16.23 22.17 -14.09
N GLU A 259 16.00 23.15 -13.20
CA GLU A 259 17.06 23.98 -12.63
C GLU A 259 17.98 23.20 -11.68
N LEU A 260 17.41 22.32 -10.86
CA LEU A 260 18.15 21.62 -9.80
C LEU A 260 18.80 20.32 -10.28
N MET A 261 18.21 19.67 -11.30
CA MET A 261 18.62 18.36 -11.80
C MET A 261 19.08 18.40 -13.27
N GLY A 262 18.72 19.42 -14.06
CA GLY A 262 19.01 19.45 -15.50
C GLY A 262 18.33 18.32 -16.27
N ASP A 263 18.94 17.89 -17.38
CA ASP A 263 18.51 16.73 -18.18
C ASP A 263 18.86 15.38 -17.52
N SER A 264 19.48 15.41 -16.35
CA SER A 264 19.84 14.22 -15.59
C SER A 264 18.61 13.69 -14.85
N PHE A 265 18.29 12.41 -15.07
CA PHE A 265 17.32 11.68 -14.24
C PHE A 265 17.91 11.30 -12.87
N GLU A 266 19.21 11.52 -12.64
CA GLU A 266 19.87 11.30 -11.37
C GLU A 266 19.78 12.57 -10.52
N VAL A 267 19.25 12.40 -9.31
CA VAL A 267 19.10 13.52 -8.39
C VAL A 267 20.42 13.79 -7.67
N PRO A 268 20.91 15.03 -7.66
CA PRO A 268 22.18 15.36 -7.02
C PRO A 268 22.19 15.04 -5.52
N PRO A 269 23.31 14.55 -4.96
CA PRO A 269 23.41 14.27 -3.53
C PRO A 269 23.25 15.53 -2.66
N ASP A 270 23.47 16.72 -3.22
CA ASP A 270 23.32 18.02 -2.56
C ASP A 270 21.93 18.68 -2.76
N ILE A 271 20.95 17.96 -3.34
CA ILE A 271 19.65 18.57 -3.67
C ILE A 271 18.93 19.15 -2.44
N ALA A 272 19.03 18.50 -1.28
CA ALA A 272 18.40 19.00 -0.07
C ALA A 272 19.01 20.34 0.37
N GLU A 273 20.34 20.49 0.27
CA GLU A 273 21.04 21.75 0.57
C GLU A 273 20.68 22.83 -0.44
N LYS A 274 20.57 22.50 -1.73
CA LYS A 274 20.12 23.43 -2.77
C LYS A 274 18.70 23.92 -2.52
N LEU A 275 17.78 23.02 -2.18
CA LEU A 275 16.40 23.37 -1.83
C LEU A 275 16.36 24.30 -0.60
N LEU A 276 17.12 23.97 0.45
CA LEU A 276 17.21 24.81 1.64
C LEU A 276 17.75 26.21 1.36
N ASN A 277 18.77 26.32 0.49
CA ASN A 277 19.30 27.60 0.06
C ASN A 277 18.27 28.40 -0.75
N LEU A 278 17.56 27.73 -1.66
CA LEU A 278 16.52 28.35 -2.50
C LEU A 278 15.34 28.87 -1.68
N THR A 279 14.91 28.14 -0.67
CA THR A 279 13.79 28.52 0.20
C THR A 279 14.19 29.46 1.35
N GLY A 280 15.49 29.71 1.56
CA GLY A 280 15.98 30.56 2.64
C GLY A 280 15.99 29.90 4.02
N GLY A 281 16.07 28.56 4.06
CA GLY A 281 16.28 27.75 5.27
C GLY A 281 15.10 26.87 5.68
N THR A 282 15.14 26.43 6.94
CA THR A 282 14.25 25.45 7.56
C THR A 282 13.22 26.12 8.48
N VAL A 283 12.02 25.56 8.56
CA VAL A 283 10.97 25.90 9.54
C VAL A 283 10.88 24.83 10.62
N TYR A 284 10.95 23.57 10.22
CA TYR A 284 10.91 22.44 11.13
C TYR A 284 11.98 21.41 10.76
N GLU A 285 12.64 20.87 11.78
CA GLU A 285 13.61 19.80 11.66
C GLU A 285 13.35 18.77 12.77
N TRP A 286 13.51 17.50 12.42
CA TRP A 286 13.46 16.39 13.35
C TRP A 286 14.47 15.33 12.94
N THR A 287 15.15 14.76 13.93
CA THR A 287 16.06 13.63 13.75
C THR A 287 15.64 12.50 14.69
N ALA A 288 15.79 11.26 14.25
CA ALA A 288 15.51 10.09 15.07
C ALA A 288 16.35 10.13 16.37
N GLY A 289 15.68 10.28 17.51
CA GLY A 289 16.31 10.38 18.83
C GLY A 289 16.01 11.69 19.57
N ASP A 290 15.45 12.69 18.87
CA ASP A 290 14.83 13.88 19.47
C ASP A 290 13.48 13.55 20.14
#